data_AF-A0A1F8QCA2-F1
#
_entry.id   AF-A0A1F8QCA2-F1
#
_cell.length_a   1.000
_cell.length_b   1.000
_cell.length_c   1.000
_cell.angle_alpha   90.00
_cell.angle_beta   90.00
_cell.angle_gamma   90.00
#
_symmetry.space_group_name_H-M   'P 1'
#
loop_
_entity.id
_entity.type
_entity.pdbx_description
1 polymer ?
#
loop_
_entity_poly.entity_id
_entity_poly.type
_entity_poly.pdbx_seq_one_letter_code
_entity_poly.pdbx_strand_id
1 'polypeptide(L)'
;MDKSSRAVGGPLEPTVVQQWWSAHPLDKWGQMFLLEIASSAAAPDSQPGDSPDWCGDVTLPARDGWQVCFFYDCGDLDYIDHFITPEGERLDVFADGYQSEQWPPVMNWRGNDDTERFRGLLHNVKIRG
;
A
#
# COMPACT_ATOMS: atom_id res chain seq x y z
N MET A 1 -7.63 25.03 -50.70
CA MET A 1 -7.98 23.60 -50.69
C MET A 1 -6.77 22.90 -50.06
N ASP A 2 -6.66 22.74 -48.74
CA ASP A 2 -7.51 21.94 -47.83
C ASP A 2 -7.54 20.47 -48.34
N LYS A 3 -7.04 19.42 -47.67
CA LYS A 3 -7.26 19.03 -46.27
C LYS A 3 -6.26 17.96 -45.75
N SER A 4 -5.98 18.08 -44.45
CA SER A 4 -6.00 16.98 -43.46
C SER A 4 -4.90 15.90 -43.49
N SER A 5 -3.79 16.22 -42.82
CA SER A 5 -3.16 15.22 -41.93
C SER A 5 -4.00 15.16 -40.67
N ARG A 6 -4.71 14.04 -40.46
CA ARG A 6 -5.45 13.77 -39.22
C ARG A 6 -4.43 13.68 -38.09
N ALA A 7 -4.45 14.68 -37.20
CA ALA A 7 -3.96 14.48 -35.85
C ALA A 7 -4.72 13.29 -35.25
N VAL A 8 -4.00 12.21 -34.97
CA VAL A 8 -4.53 11.08 -34.19
C VAL A 8 -4.63 11.59 -32.75
N GLY A 9 -5.72 12.30 -32.47
CA GLY A 9 -6.17 12.56 -31.11
C GLY A 9 -6.75 11.27 -30.53
N GLY A 10 -5.88 10.31 -30.23
CA GLY A 10 -6.20 9.31 -29.22
C GLY A 10 -6.18 9.98 -27.84
N PRO A 11 -6.96 9.50 -26.86
CA PRO A 11 -6.75 9.90 -25.48
C PRO A 11 -5.27 9.70 -25.16
N LEU A 12 -4.61 10.72 -24.62
CA LEU A 12 -3.29 10.56 -24.05
C LEU A 12 -3.44 9.46 -22.99
N GLU A 13 -2.81 8.31 -23.21
CA GLU A 13 -2.65 7.28 -22.17
C GLU A 13 -2.21 8.01 -20.90
N PRO A 14 -2.91 7.83 -19.76
CA PRO A 14 -2.61 8.57 -18.56
C PRO A 14 -1.14 8.35 -18.24
N THR A 15 -0.35 9.42 -18.38
CA THR A 15 1.05 9.42 -17.95
C THR A 15 1.08 8.88 -16.53
N VAL A 16 2.01 7.99 -16.19
CA VAL A 16 2.14 7.30 -14.89
C VAL A 16 1.80 8.17 -13.67
N VAL A 17 2.07 9.47 -13.74
CA VAL A 17 1.74 10.51 -12.74
C VAL A 17 0.23 10.73 -12.49
N GLN A 18 -0.66 10.47 -13.46
CA GLN A 18 -2.13 10.57 -13.30
C GLN A 18 -2.75 9.34 -12.62
N GLN A 19 -2.10 8.18 -12.67
CA GLN A 19 -2.55 6.99 -11.96
C GLN A 19 -2.33 7.08 -10.44
N TRP A 20 -1.44 7.98 -9.99
CA TRP A 20 -1.17 8.26 -8.57
C TRP A 20 -2.34 8.90 -7.82
N TRP A 21 -3.45 9.21 -8.51
CA TRP A 21 -4.60 9.94 -7.97
C TRP A 21 -5.92 9.20 -8.10
N SER A 22 -5.90 7.92 -8.50
CA SER A 22 -7.11 7.10 -8.39
C SER A 22 -7.31 6.76 -6.92
N ALA A 23 -8.47 7.14 -6.37
CA ALA A 23 -8.80 6.91 -4.98
C ALA A 23 -8.75 5.40 -4.68
N HIS A 24 -7.78 4.99 -3.86
CA HIS A 24 -7.66 3.60 -3.45
C HIS A 24 -8.92 3.21 -2.67
N PRO A 25 -9.48 2.01 -2.82
CA PRO A 25 -10.64 1.57 -2.04
C PRO A 25 -10.46 1.72 -0.52
N LEU A 26 -9.20 1.65 -0.08
CA LEU A 26 -8.81 1.82 1.32
C LEU A 26 -8.69 3.27 1.79
N ASP A 27 -8.71 4.26 0.89
CA ASP A 27 -8.65 5.68 1.26
C ASP A 27 -9.83 6.09 2.16
N LYS A 28 -10.95 5.36 2.12
CA LYS A 28 -12.10 5.55 3.04
C LYS A 28 -11.71 5.40 4.52
N TRP A 29 -10.67 4.63 4.82
CA TRP A 29 -10.14 4.44 6.18
C TRP A 29 -9.07 5.48 6.55
N GLY A 30 -8.41 6.06 5.54
CA GLY A 30 -7.26 6.94 5.70
C GLY A 30 -5.95 6.18 5.84
N GLN A 31 -4.98 6.51 4.98
CA GLN A 31 -3.71 5.78 4.91
C GLN A 31 -2.91 5.81 6.22
N MET A 32 -2.85 6.96 6.91
CA MET A 32 -2.17 7.03 8.22
C MET A 32 -2.82 6.13 9.27
N PHE A 33 -4.15 6.03 9.27
CA PHE A 33 -4.84 5.15 10.20
C PHE A 33 -4.43 3.69 9.97
N LEU A 34 -4.42 3.25 8.71
CA LEU A 34 -3.99 1.90 8.34
C LEU A 34 -2.52 1.63 8.67
N LEU A 35 -1.62 2.60 8.45
CA LEU A 35 -0.21 2.48 8.85
C LEU A 35 -0.04 2.33 10.36
N GLU A 36 -0.83 3.05 11.16
CA GLU A 36 -0.80 2.89 12.62
C GLU A 36 -1.35 1.54 13.08
N ILE A 37 -2.36 0.99 12.37
CA ILE A 37 -2.83 -0.38 12.59
C ILE A 37 -1.71 -1.38 12.27
N ALA A 38 -1.06 -1.27 11.11
CA ALA A 38 0.07 -2.11 10.73
C ALA A 38 1.21 -2.06 11.76
N SER A 39 1.61 -0.87 12.19
CA SER A 39 2.64 -0.69 13.22
C SER A 39 2.28 -1.33 14.55
N SER A 40 1.00 -1.32 14.93
CA SER A 40 0.57 -1.92 16.20
C SER A 40 0.65 -3.45 16.21
N ALA A 41 0.72 -4.10 15.04
CA ALA A 41 0.90 -5.54 14.95
C ALA A 41 2.33 -5.98 15.34
N ALA A 42 3.28 -5.04 15.41
CA ALA A 42 4.67 -5.28 15.74
C ALA A 42 5.28 -6.44 14.94
N ALA A 43 5.07 -6.41 13.62
CA ALA A 43 5.61 -7.41 12.70
C ALA A 43 7.14 -7.47 12.87
N PRO A 44 7.73 -8.66 13.05
CA PRO A 44 9.18 -8.79 13.09
C PRO A 44 9.76 -8.53 11.71
N ASP A 45 10.92 -7.89 11.64
CA ASP A 45 11.60 -7.60 10.37
C ASP A 45 11.93 -8.90 9.60
N SER A 46 12.13 -10.00 10.32
CA SER A 46 12.32 -11.35 9.77
C SER A 46 11.53 -12.41 10.54
N GLN A 47 11.16 -13.51 9.87
CA GLN A 47 10.46 -14.62 10.53
C GLN A 47 11.42 -15.62 11.21
N PRO A 48 10.99 -16.28 12.31
CA PRO A 48 11.81 -17.25 13.04
C PRO A 48 11.91 -18.55 12.24
N GLY A 49 12.88 -18.52 11.34
CA GLY A 49 13.21 -19.54 10.37
C GLY A 49 14.09 -18.85 9.36
N ASP A 50 15.36 -18.65 9.73
CA ASP A 50 16.45 -18.06 8.91
C ASP A 50 16.73 -18.90 7.65
N SER A 51 15.69 -19.34 6.96
CA SER A 51 15.76 -19.91 5.64
C SER A 51 15.69 -18.73 4.68
N PRO A 52 16.81 -18.37 4.03
CA PRO A 52 16.83 -17.31 3.02
C PRO A 52 15.94 -17.62 1.81
N ASP A 53 15.29 -18.78 1.78
CA ASP A 53 14.38 -19.24 0.74
C ASP A 53 12.91 -19.26 1.20
N TRP A 54 12.62 -18.87 2.45
CA TRP A 54 11.24 -18.88 2.94
C TRP A 54 10.48 -17.65 2.46
N CYS A 55 9.36 -17.90 1.78
CA CYS A 55 8.41 -16.87 1.35
C CYS A 55 7.02 -17.25 1.84
N GLY A 56 6.27 -16.30 2.38
CA GLY A 56 4.90 -16.59 2.83
C GLY A 56 4.24 -15.49 3.66
N ASP A 57 2.97 -15.73 3.92
CA ASP A 57 2.09 -14.83 4.65
C ASP A 57 2.09 -15.12 6.15
N VAL A 58 2.17 -14.06 6.96
CA VAL A 58 1.99 -14.11 8.41
C VAL A 58 0.93 -13.11 8.83
N THR A 59 -0.16 -13.61 9.40
CA THR A 59 -1.22 -12.79 9.98
C THR A 59 -0.98 -12.59 11.48
N LEU A 60 -0.90 -11.33 11.89
CA LEU A 60 -0.67 -10.93 13.28
C LEU A 60 -1.85 -10.11 13.82
N PRO A 61 -2.18 -10.24 15.12
CA PRO A 61 -3.15 -9.37 15.76
C PRO A 61 -2.59 -7.94 15.84
N ALA A 62 -3.47 -6.96 15.61
CA ALA A 62 -3.20 -5.53 15.75
C ALA A 62 -4.15 -4.92 16.79
N ARG A 63 -4.02 -3.62 17.05
CA ARG A 63 -4.88 -2.92 18.01
C ARG A 63 -6.36 -2.97 17.61
N ASP A 64 -7.22 -2.80 18.61
CA ASP A 64 -8.68 -2.62 18.44
C ASP A 64 -9.39 -3.78 17.70
N GLY A 65 -8.83 -4.99 17.76
CA GLY A 65 -9.42 -6.20 17.14
C GLY A 65 -9.07 -6.36 15.66
N TRP A 66 -8.25 -5.48 15.10
CA TRP A 66 -7.74 -5.63 13.74
C TRP A 66 -6.73 -6.79 13.65
N GLN A 67 -6.57 -7.30 12.44
CA GLN A 67 -5.43 -8.17 12.10
C GLN A 67 -4.77 -7.64 10.82
N VAL A 68 -3.49 -7.92 10.69
CA VAL A 68 -2.70 -7.50 9.52
C VAL A 68 -1.92 -8.70 9.03
N CYS A 69 -2.00 -8.95 7.73
CA CYS A 69 -1.24 -9.98 7.06
C CYS A 69 -0.06 -9.36 6.33
N PHE A 70 1.12 -9.88 6.62
CA PHE A 70 2.37 -9.44 6.05
C PHE A 70 2.93 -10.55 5.17
N PHE A 71 3.37 -10.18 3.98
CA PHE A 71 4.13 -11.06 3.12
C PHE A 71 5.62 -10.89 3.41
N TYR A 72 6.30 -12.02 3.51
CA TYR A 72 7.74 -12.10 3.64
C TYR A 72 8.33 -12.74 2.38
N ASP A 73 9.41 -12.16 1.88
CA ASP A 73 10.21 -12.70 0.79
C ASP A 73 11.62 -12.99 1.29
N CYS A 74 12.13 -14.20 1.02
CA CYS A 74 13.46 -14.63 1.45
C CYS A 74 13.72 -14.48 2.97
N GLY A 75 12.67 -14.61 3.79
CA GLY A 75 12.73 -14.47 5.24
C GLY A 75 12.50 -13.05 5.78
N ASP A 76 12.51 -12.03 4.91
CA ASP A 76 12.42 -10.62 5.29
C ASP A 76 11.04 -10.03 4.98
N LEU A 77 10.58 -9.09 5.80
CA LEU A 77 9.30 -8.40 5.63
C LEU A 77 9.31 -7.59 4.31
N ASP A 78 8.45 -7.95 3.37
CA ASP A 78 8.39 -7.30 2.06
C ASP A 78 7.14 -6.44 1.86
N TYR A 79 5.95 -6.79 2.34
CA TYR A 79 4.82 -5.84 2.28
C TYR A 79 3.64 -6.26 3.16
N ILE A 80 2.67 -5.34 3.31
CA ILE A 80 1.34 -5.66 3.84
C ILE A 80 0.50 -6.25 2.70
N ASP A 81 0.06 -7.50 2.83
CA ASP A 81 -0.83 -8.15 1.86
C ASP A 81 -2.27 -7.63 2.00
N HIS A 82 -2.80 -7.70 3.23
CA HIS A 82 -4.16 -7.24 3.53
C HIS A 82 -4.35 -6.91 5.01
N PHE A 83 -5.42 -6.16 5.29
CA PHE A 83 -5.95 -5.99 6.65
C PHE A 83 -7.21 -6.82 6.83
N ILE A 84 -7.52 -7.14 8.08
CA ILE A 84 -8.80 -7.72 8.48
C ILE A 84 -9.41 -6.79 9.53
N THR A 85 -10.62 -6.28 9.26
CA THR A 85 -11.33 -5.41 10.21
C THR A 85 -11.75 -6.20 11.46
N PRO A 86 -12.11 -5.53 12.57
CA PRO A 86 -12.64 -6.20 13.76
C PRO A 86 -13.89 -7.04 13.49
N GLU A 87 -14.67 -6.68 12.47
CA GLU A 87 -15.85 -7.39 12.00
C GLU A 87 -15.54 -8.54 11.04
N GLY A 88 -14.27 -8.70 10.64
CA GLY A 88 -13.80 -9.76 9.75
C GLY A 88 -13.82 -9.41 8.25
N GLU A 89 -14.01 -8.15 7.87
CA GLU A 89 -13.89 -7.72 6.46
C GLU A 89 -12.41 -7.76 6.05
N ARG A 90 -12.10 -8.47 4.95
CA ARG A 90 -10.78 -8.46 4.35
C ARG A 90 -10.61 -7.24 3.44
N LEU A 91 -9.50 -6.54 3.63
CA LEU A 91 -9.14 -5.31 2.92
C LEU A 91 -7.83 -5.54 2.16
N ASP A 92 -7.93 -5.92 0.88
CA ASP A 92 -6.77 -6.18 0.04
C ASP A 92 -6.03 -4.87 -0.30
N VAL A 93 -4.71 -4.90 -0.10
CA VAL A 93 -3.82 -3.77 -0.40
C VAL A 93 -3.56 -3.67 -1.91
N PHE A 94 -3.57 -4.80 -2.62
CA PHE A 94 -3.39 -4.89 -4.07
C PHE A 94 -4.73 -5.21 -4.76
N ALA A 95 -5.72 -4.33 -4.59
CA ALA A 95 -7.04 -4.49 -5.21
C ALA A 95 -6.98 -4.45 -6.75
N ASP A 96 -7.97 -5.03 -7.43
CA ASP A 96 -8.04 -5.06 -8.90
C ASP A 96 -7.87 -3.66 -9.50
N GLY A 97 -6.92 -3.52 -10.43
CA GLY A 97 -6.57 -2.25 -11.08
C GLY A 97 -5.49 -1.43 -10.35
N TYR A 98 -5.08 -1.85 -9.15
CA TYR A 98 -3.97 -1.28 -8.41
C TYR A 98 -2.73 -2.15 -8.53
N GLN A 99 -1.66 -1.57 -9.06
CA GLN A 99 -0.33 -2.20 -9.14
C GLN A 99 0.64 -1.46 -8.23
N SER A 100 1.76 -2.12 -7.89
CA SER A 100 2.83 -1.54 -7.06
C SER A 100 3.26 -0.14 -7.52
N GLU A 101 3.16 0.13 -8.82
CA GLU A 101 3.46 1.41 -9.49
C GLU A 101 2.56 2.59 -9.11
N GLN A 102 1.50 2.37 -8.33
CA GLN A 102 0.61 3.44 -7.84
C GLN A 102 0.99 3.95 -6.43
N TRP A 103 2.01 3.35 -5.79
CA TRP A 103 2.78 3.80 -4.60
C TRP A 103 2.03 4.54 -3.46
N PRO A 104 0.84 4.13 -2.98
CA PRO A 104 0.35 4.63 -1.71
C PRO A 104 1.27 4.13 -0.56
N PRO A 105 1.52 4.95 0.47
CA PRO A 105 2.25 4.59 1.68
C PRO A 105 1.97 3.19 2.24
N VAL A 106 0.70 2.76 2.25
CA VAL A 106 0.30 1.43 2.74
C VAL A 106 0.91 0.29 1.91
N MET A 107 1.00 0.42 0.59
CA MET A 107 1.61 -0.59 -0.30
C MET A 107 3.13 -0.65 -0.18
N ASN A 108 3.77 0.36 0.40
CA ASN A 108 5.23 0.48 0.52
C ASN A 108 5.73 0.38 1.96
N TRP A 109 4.89 -0.04 2.89
CA TRP A 109 5.27 -0.18 4.28
C TRP A 109 6.08 -1.45 4.49
N ARG A 110 7.33 -1.29 4.98
CA ARG A 110 8.26 -2.41 5.31
C ARG A 110 8.59 -2.50 6.79
N GLY A 111 7.89 -1.77 7.64
CA GLY A 111 8.18 -1.72 9.07
C GLY A 111 7.93 -0.36 9.68
N ASN A 112 8.13 -0.27 11.00
CA ASN A 112 7.79 0.92 11.77
C ASN A 112 8.57 2.18 11.39
N ASP A 113 9.79 2.02 10.87
CA ASP A 113 10.58 3.15 10.36
C ASP A 113 9.89 3.85 9.18
N ASP A 114 9.20 3.09 8.33
CA ASP A 114 8.42 3.63 7.23
C ASP A 114 7.16 4.36 7.71
N THR A 115 6.53 3.93 8.80
CA THR A 115 5.37 4.65 9.39
C THR A 115 5.74 6.09 9.72
N GLU A 116 6.88 6.32 10.36
CA GLU A 116 7.32 7.65 10.74
C GLU A 116 7.74 8.48 9.52
N ARG A 117 8.41 7.86 8.54
CA ARG A 117 8.71 8.49 7.25
C ARG A 117 7.43 8.95 6.53
N PHE A 118 6.42 8.09 6.45
CA PHE A 118 5.16 8.39 5.78
C PHE A 118 4.32 9.40 6.55
N ARG A 119 4.36 9.39 7.89
CA ARG A 119 3.74 10.43 8.72
C ARG A 119 4.24 11.82 8.34
N GLY A 120 5.55 11.99 8.16
CA GLY A 120 6.15 13.24 7.69
C GLY A 120 5.69 13.64 6.28
N LEU A 121 5.65 12.68 5.35
CA LEU A 121 5.21 12.93 3.97
C LEU A 121 3.74 13.36 3.90
N LEU A 122 2.85 12.63 4.57
CA LEU A 122 1.41 12.90 4.55
C LEU A 122 1.05 14.21 5.29
N HIS A 123 1.81 14.57 6.33
CA HIS A 123 1.67 15.88 6.99
C HIS A 123 2.04 17.04 6.04
N ASN A 124 3.10 16.88 5.25
CA ASN A 124 3.57 17.92 4.32
C ASN A 124 2.64 18.12 3.11
N VAL A 125 1.92 17.09 2.67
CA VAL A 125 0.91 17.19 1.60
C VAL A 125 -0.29 18.02 2.06
N LYS A 126 -0.77 17.82 3.29
CA LYS A 126 -1.89 18.61 3.85
C LYS A 126 -1.60 20.10 4.02
N ILE A 127 -0.33 20.51 4.10
CA ILE A 127 0.04 21.94 4.24
C ILE A 127 0.06 22.65 2.88
N ARG A 128 0.11 21.90 1.77
CA ARG A 128 0.26 22.45 0.41
C ARG A 128 -1.02 22.40 -0.45
N GLY A 129 -2.10 21.79 0.03
CA GLY A 129 -3.42 21.76 -0.62
C GLY A 129 -4.40 22.65 0.11
#